data_AF-A0AAV6AXR5-F1
#
_entry.id   AF-A0AAV6AXR5-F1
#
_cell.length_a   1.000
_cell.length_b   1.000
_cell.length_c   1.000
_cell.angle_alpha   90.00
_cell.angle_beta   90.00
_cell.angle_gamma   90.00
#
_symmetry.space_group_name_H-M   'P 1'
#
loop_
_entity.id
_entity.type
_entity.pdbx_description
1 polymer ?
#
loop_
_entity_poly.entity_id
_entity_poly.type
_entity_poly.pdbx_seq_one_letter_code
_entity_poly.pdbx_strand_id
1 'polypeptide(L)'
;MANRTYLIQSASAAPADYDPDKDILAASNYSIPVFWYALFDGSSIVTKPAQMEDGTSVLYPFLVTSTAAAKTRFVERGPFLQALLPQTVASTFDDFARLLETVETAHIHLETVELWMMDEPEKFQPHVEACLRAFDLPKRGVAPSTLPSTPEWRELLSQVEIDAGDIAGSTEPYMLTGSSWVRPVTWKE
;
A
#
# COMPACT_ATOMS: atom_id res chain seq x y z
N MET A 1 -2.17 21.23 -1.69
CA MET A 1 -1.81 20.18 -0.71
C MET A 1 -1.57 18.91 -1.52
N ALA A 2 -0.48 18.21 -1.25
CA ALA A 2 -0.28 16.88 -1.82
C ALA A 2 -1.03 15.91 -0.89
N ASN A 3 -1.94 15.11 -1.45
CA ASN A 3 -2.74 14.16 -0.67
C ASN A 3 -1.93 12.87 -0.56
N ARG A 4 -1.41 12.59 0.64
CA ARG A 4 -0.33 11.65 0.85
C ARG A 4 -0.79 10.37 1.53
N THR A 5 -0.08 9.30 1.22
CA THR A 5 -0.09 8.07 2.01
C THR A 5 1.30 7.76 2.50
N TYR A 6 1.37 7.12 3.65
CA TYR A 6 2.63 6.76 4.28
C TYR A 6 2.61 5.29 4.68
N LEU A 7 3.69 4.59 4.31
CA LEU A 7 4.03 3.32 4.89
C LEU A 7 4.88 3.59 6.13
N ILE A 8 4.41 3.16 7.29
CA ILE A 8 4.98 3.53 8.60
C ILE A 8 5.35 2.28 9.38
N GLN A 9 6.44 2.33 10.14
CA GLN A 9 6.82 1.30 11.09
C GLN A 9 6.54 1.75 12.53
N SER A 10 6.12 0.84 13.41
CA SER A 10 5.94 1.16 14.84
C SER A 10 6.10 -0.05 15.75
N ALA A 11 6.47 0.20 17.00
CA ALA A 11 6.45 -0.83 18.05
C ALA A 11 5.02 -1.25 18.45
N SER A 12 4.01 -0.39 18.24
CA SER A 12 2.62 -0.60 18.66
C SER A 12 1.70 -0.89 17.47
N ALA A 13 0.69 -1.74 17.64
CA ALA A 13 -0.37 -1.93 16.66
C ALA A 13 -1.33 -0.71 16.56
N ALA A 14 -1.32 0.16 17.57
CA ALA A 14 -2.12 1.37 17.62
C ALA A 14 -1.22 2.56 18.00
N PRO A 15 -0.38 3.07 17.09
CA PRO A 15 0.44 4.22 17.37
C PRO A 15 -0.45 5.46 17.56
N ALA A 16 -0.24 6.16 18.67
CA ALA A 16 -0.91 7.43 18.97
C ALA A 16 -0.37 8.55 18.07
N ASP A 17 0.93 8.50 17.79
CA ASP A 17 1.66 9.43 16.93
C ASP A 17 2.84 8.68 16.29
N TYR A 18 3.46 9.26 15.27
CA TYR A 18 4.67 8.73 14.64
C TYR A 18 5.65 9.88 14.34
N ASP A 19 6.94 9.60 14.50
CA ASP A 19 8.01 10.53 14.14
C ASP A 19 8.24 10.44 12.61
N PRO A 20 7.87 11.47 11.82
CA PRO A 20 7.96 11.39 10.37
C PRO A 20 9.40 11.21 9.86
N ASP A 21 10.42 11.52 10.67
CA ASP A 21 11.82 11.38 10.27
C ASP A 21 12.39 9.98 10.64
N LYS A 22 11.69 9.19 11.47
CA LYS A 22 12.13 7.83 11.88
C LYS A 22 11.19 6.71 11.44
N ASP A 23 9.91 6.97 11.48
CA ASP A 23 8.88 5.94 11.39
C ASP A 23 8.34 5.78 9.96
N ILE A 24 8.45 6.80 9.11
CA ILE A 24 8.04 6.70 7.70
C ILE A 24 9.08 5.90 6.91
N LEU A 25 8.65 4.77 6.35
CA LEU A 25 9.43 3.92 5.46
C LEU A 25 9.37 4.39 4.00
N ALA A 26 8.19 4.82 3.57
CA ALA A 26 7.94 5.30 2.21
C ALA A 26 6.69 6.19 2.18
N ALA A 27 6.59 7.05 1.16
CA ALA A 27 5.50 7.98 0.96
C ALA A 27 5.01 7.95 -0.50
N SER A 28 3.71 8.14 -0.73
CA SER A 28 3.15 8.29 -2.08
C SER A 28 2.16 9.44 -2.11
N ASN A 29 1.98 10.04 -3.28
CA ASN A 29 0.96 11.06 -3.52
C ASN A 29 -0.18 10.44 -4.32
N TYR A 30 -1.41 10.81 -3.97
CA TYR A 30 -2.65 10.52 -4.69
C TYR A 30 -3.01 9.04 -4.85
N SER A 31 -2.21 8.12 -4.32
CA SER A 31 -2.36 6.67 -4.51
C SER A 31 -1.72 5.87 -3.37
N ILE A 32 -2.01 4.58 -3.32
CA ILE A 32 -1.35 3.59 -2.46
C ILE A 32 -0.56 2.63 -3.37
N PRO A 33 0.77 2.62 -3.33
CA PRO A 33 1.57 1.75 -4.19
C PRO A 33 1.24 0.26 -4.07
N VAL A 34 1.35 -0.47 -5.19
CA VAL A 34 0.91 -1.87 -5.29
C VAL A 34 1.57 -2.79 -4.24
N PHE A 35 2.88 -2.64 -4.02
CA PHE A 35 3.59 -3.48 -3.04
C PHE A 35 3.23 -3.16 -1.60
N TRP A 36 2.65 -1.99 -1.32
CA TRP A 36 2.18 -1.68 0.03
C TRP A 36 0.94 -2.51 0.36
N TYR A 37 -0.03 -2.60 -0.56
CA TYR A 37 -1.16 -3.53 -0.41
C TYR A 37 -0.71 -4.99 -0.28
N ALA A 38 0.39 -5.37 -0.94
CA ALA A 38 0.97 -6.70 -0.83
C ALA A 38 1.46 -7.09 0.58
N LEU A 39 1.52 -6.15 1.53
CA LEU A 39 1.87 -6.42 2.93
C LEU A 39 0.65 -6.80 3.80
N PHE A 40 -0.55 -6.46 3.36
CA PHE A 40 -1.77 -6.52 4.17
C PHE A 40 -2.79 -7.51 3.61
N ASP A 41 -3.81 -7.82 4.41
CA ASP A 41 -5.01 -8.54 3.98
C ASP A 41 -6.26 -7.91 4.61
N GLY A 42 -7.44 -8.45 4.33
CA GLY A 42 -8.69 -7.92 4.88
C GLY A 42 -8.74 -7.88 6.42
N SER A 43 -7.98 -8.72 7.12
CA SER A 43 -7.90 -8.69 8.59
C SER A 43 -7.05 -7.54 9.14
N SER A 44 -6.30 -6.88 8.26
CA SER A 44 -5.41 -5.76 8.61
C SER A 44 -6.17 -4.42 8.66
N ILE A 45 -7.42 -4.37 8.22
CA ILE A 45 -8.24 -3.15 8.23
C ILE A 45 -8.71 -2.88 9.66
N VAL A 46 -8.40 -1.70 10.16
CA VAL A 46 -8.94 -1.14 11.40
C VAL A 46 -9.49 0.25 11.12
N THR A 47 -10.25 0.82 12.06
CA THR A 47 -10.69 2.21 11.97
C THR A 47 -9.93 3.07 12.95
N LYS A 48 -9.50 4.27 12.51
CA LYS A 48 -8.90 5.28 13.38
C LYS A 48 -9.74 6.56 13.35
N PRO A 49 -9.81 7.30 14.47
CA PRO A 49 -10.39 8.64 14.47
C PRO A 49 -9.44 9.64 13.82
N ALA A 50 -9.94 10.39 12.85
CA ALA A 50 -9.36 11.65 12.39
C ALA A 50 -10.08 12.81 13.08
N GLN A 51 -9.34 13.88 13.42
CA GLN A 51 -9.92 15.13 13.89
C GLN A 51 -10.09 16.06 12.70
N MET A 52 -11.31 16.58 12.51
CA MET A 52 -11.65 17.51 11.44
C MET A 52 -11.43 18.96 11.90
N GLU A 53 -11.36 19.91 10.96
CA GLU A 53 -11.17 21.33 11.27
C GLU A 53 -12.32 21.93 12.11
N ASP A 54 -13.52 21.38 11.99
CA ASP A 54 -14.69 21.78 12.78
C ASP A 54 -14.74 21.17 14.19
N GLY A 55 -13.69 20.42 14.57
CA GLY A 55 -13.59 19.73 15.86
C GLY A 55 -14.37 18.43 15.96
N THR A 56 -15.00 17.98 14.88
CA THR A 56 -15.63 16.65 14.83
C THR A 56 -14.58 15.55 14.67
N SER A 57 -14.92 14.33 15.11
CA SER A 57 -14.09 13.16 14.88
C SER A 57 -14.78 12.19 13.95
N VAL A 58 -14.11 11.83 12.86
CA VAL A 58 -14.63 10.89 11.85
C VAL A 58 -13.72 9.67 11.78
N LEU A 59 -14.31 8.50 11.64
CA LEU A 59 -13.56 7.25 11.51
C LEU A 59 -13.17 7.02 10.05
N TYR A 60 -11.92 6.66 9.81
CA TYR A 60 -11.41 6.30 8.49
C TYR A 60 -10.70 4.93 8.53
N PRO A 61 -10.63 4.20 7.41
CA PRO A 61 -9.98 2.89 7.36
C PRO A 61 -8.46 3.06 7.32
N PHE A 62 -7.77 2.40 8.23
CA PHE A 62 -6.32 2.38 8.40
C PHE A 62 -5.84 0.93 8.35
N LEU A 63 -4.67 0.65 7.78
CA LEU A 63 -4.14 -0.71 7.77
C LEU A 63 -3.04 -0.90 8.80
N VAL A 64 -3.10 -2.01 9.54
CA VAL A 64 -2.04 -2.43 10.45
C VAL A 64 -1.83 -3.94 10.37
N THR A 65 -0.57 -4.36 10.38
CA THR A 65 -0.22 -5.76 10.53
C THR A 65 1.12 -5.90 11.25
N SER A 66 1.45 -7.10 11.75
CA SER A 66 2.77 -7.33 12.31
C SER A 66 3.83 -7.36 11.20
N THR A 67 5.03 -6.86 11.49
CA THR A 67 6.16 -6.87 10.54
C THR A 67 6.45 -8.27 10.03
N ALA A 68 6.38 -9.27 10.91
CA ALA A 68 6.56 -10.68 10.53
C ALA A 68 5.50 -11.16 9.52
N ALA A 69 4.22 -10.81 9.73
CA ALA A 69 3.15 -11.18 8.82
C ALA A 69 3.27 -10.42 7.48
N ALA A 70 3.60 -9.13 7.50
CA ALA A 70 3.86 -8.34 6.29
C ALA A 70 4.96 -8.95 5.42
N LYS A 71 6.14 -9.25 6.01
CA LYS A 71 7.26 -9.89 5.31
C LYS A 71 6.86 -11.25 4.72
N THR A 72 6.17 -12.08 5.51
CA THR A 72 5.70 -13.39 5.06
C THR A 72 4.76 -13.26 3.86
N ARG A 73 3.76 -12.37 3.93
CA ARG A 73 2.82 -12.13 2.81
C ARG A 73 3.54 -11.62 1.58
N PHE A 74 4.50 -10.70 1.72
CA PHE A 74 5.24 -10.16 0.60
C PHE A 74 6.01 -11.25 -0.16
N VAL A 75 6.70 -12.12 0.58
CA VAL A 75 7.41 -13.28 0.02
C VAL A 75 6.43 -14.26 -0.66
N GLU A 76 5.32 -14.61 0.01
CA GLU A 76 4.29 -15.50 -0.56
C GLU A 76 3.69 -14.96 -1.87
N ARG A 77 3.53 -13.65 -1.97
CA ARG A 77 2.93 -12.97 -3.14
C ARG A 77 3.95 -12.70 -4.25
N GLY A 78 5.23 -12.77 -3.94
CA GLY A 78 6.33 -12.51 -4.86
C GLY A 78 6.26 -13.28 -6.19
N PRO A 79 6.08 -14.61 -6.19
CA PRO A 79 6.10 -15.39 -7.43
C PRO A 79 5.08 -14.93 -8.48
N PHE A 80 3.85 -14.59 -8.07
CA PHE A 80 2.85 -14.12 -9.04
C PHE A 80 3.02 -12.64 -9.39
N LEU A 81 3.48 -11.80 -8.46
CA LEU A 81 3.79 -10.40 -8.76
C LEU A 81 4.91 -10.30 -9.80
N GLN A 82 5.99 -11.07 -9.62
CA GLN A 82 7.09 -11.13 -10.57
C GLN A 82 6.68 -11.73 -11.93
N ALA A 83 5.69 -12.62 -11.97
CA ALA A 83 5.15 -13.16 -13.21
C ALA A 83 4.25 -12.16 -13.97
N LEU A 84 3.60 -11.23 -13.25
CA LEU A 84 2.70 -10.22 -13.82
C LEU A 84 3.43 -8.96 -14.26
N LEU A 85 4.41 -8.53 -13.47
CA LEU A 85 5.10 -7.26 -13.68
C LEU A 85 6.14 -7.37 -14.80
N PRO A 86 6.38 -6.28 -15.54
CA PRO A 86 7.36 -6.29 -16.61
C PRO A 86 8.78 -6.45 -16.06
N GLN A 87 9.66 -7.03 -16.87
CA GLN A 87 11.07 -7.23 -16.49
C GLN A 87 11.82 -5.91 -16.25
N THR A 88 11.34 -4.80 -16.80
CA THR A 88 11.88 -3.45 -16.59
C THR A 88 11.83 -3.00 -15.14
N VAL A 89 10.91 -3.54 -14.33
CA VAL A 89 10.76 -3.23 -12.90
C VAL A 89 11.08 -4.42 -12.00
N ALA A 90 11.77 -5.45 -12.52
CA ALA A 90 12.09 -6.65 -11.75
C ALA A 90 12.93 -6.33 -10.50
N SER A 91 13.91 -5.42 -10.62
CA SER A 91 14.75 -5.01 -9.48
C SER A 91 13.95 -4.30 -8.39
N THR A 92 12.85 -3.63 -8.73
CA THR A 92 11.98 -2.92 -7.79
C THR A 92 11.41 -3.85 -6.73
N PHE A 93 11.13 -5.11 -7.07
CA PHE A 93 10.69 -6.12 -6.09
C PHE A 93 11.79 -6.41 -5.06
N ASP A 94 13.02 -6.62 -5.52
CA ASP A 94 14.15 -6.91 -4.65
C ASP A 94 14.54 -5.69 -3.80
N ASP A 95 14.43 -4.48 -4.36
CA ASP A 95 14.61 -3.22 -3.63
C ASP A 95 13.58 -3.09 -2.50
N PHE A 96 12.31 -3.40 -2.77
CA PHE A 96 11.25 -3.41 -1.75
C PHE A 96 11.46 -4.48 -0.69
N ALA A 97 11.87 -5.69 -1.08
CA ALA A 97 12.24 -6.71 -0.12
C ALA A 97 13.39 -6.24 0.79
N ARG A 98 14.43 -5.60 0.24
CA ARG A 98 15.53 -5.03 1.01
C ARG A 98 15.08 -3.94 1.99
N LEU A 99 14.17 -3.05 1.57
CA LEU A 99 13.57 -2.06 2.48
C LEU A 99 12.91 -2.75 3.67
N LEU A 100 12.08 -3.77 3.42
CA LEU A 100 11.38 -4.49 4.49
C LEU A 100 12.36 -5.12 5.47
N GLU A 101 13.54 -5.57 5.03
CA GLU A 101 14.56 -6.07 5.95
C GLU A 101 15.15 -5.03 6.90
N THR A 102 15.03 -3.75 6.60
CA THR A 102 15.44 -2.66 7.50
C THR A 102 14.41 -2.34 8.59
N VAL A 103 13.21 -2.93 8.53
CA VAL A 103 12.15 -2.70 9.52
C VAL A 103 12.46 -3.49 10.79
N GLU A 104 12.79 -2.77 11.86
CA GLU A 104 13.18 -3.33 13.17
C GLU A 104 12.03 -3.38 14.18
N THR A 105 10.95 -2.64 13.91
CA THR A 105 9.80 -2.56 14.81
C THR A 105 8.76 -3.66 14.55
N ALA A 106 7.83 -3.84 15.49
CA ALA A 106 6.93 -4.99 15.50
C ALA A 106 5.75 -4.90 14.52
N HIS A 107 5.40 -3.69 14.05
CA HIS A 107 4.23 -3.45 13.21
C HIS A 107 4.56 -2.56 12.02
N ILE A 108 3.83 -2.81 10.92
CA ILE A 108 3.79 -1.95 9.74
C ILE A 108 2.37 -1.42 9.60
N HIS A 109 2.26 -0.15 9.25
CA HIS A 109 1.01 0.57 9.10
C HIS A 109 0.93 1.24 7.73
N LEU A 110 -0.30 1.45 7.27
CA LEU A 110 -0.60 2.31 6.13
C LEU A 110 -1.50 3.46 6.60
N GLU A 111 -0.96 4.67 6.59
CA GLU A 111 -1.70 5.90 6.83
C GLU A 111 -2.39 6.35 5.54
N THR A 112 -3.70 6.56 5.62
CA THR A 112 -4.61 6.74 4.48
C THR A 112 -5.50 7.97 4.63
N VAL A 113 -5.43 8.67 5.77
CA VAL A 113 -6.39 9.74 6.10
C VAL A 113 -6.50 10.81 5.01
N GLU A 114 -5.40 11.25 4.41
CA GLU A 114 -5.43 12.29 3.38
C GLU A 114 -6.07 11.79 2.08
N LEU A 115 -5.86 10.52 1.69
CA LEU A 115 -6.58 9.96 0.53
C LEU A 115 -8.05 9.74 0.83
N TRP A 116 -8.37 9.24 2.03
CA TRP A 116 -9.74 9.06 2.45
C TRP A 116 -10.52 10.39 2.42
N MET A 117 -9.88 11.51 2.80
CA MET A 117 -10.47 12.85 2.72
C MET A 117 -10.71 13.34 1.29
N MET A 118 -10.08 12.75 0.28
CA MET A 118 -10.32 13.09 -1.13
C MET A 118 -11.51 12.35 -1.74
N ASP A 119 -11.87 11.22 -1.17
CA ASP A 119 -12.88 10.33 -1.72
C ASP A 119 -14.20 10.50 -0.97
N GLU A 120 -15.27 9.93 -1.52
CA GLU A 120 -16.52 9.76 -0.78
C GLU A 120 -16.26 8.74 0.35
N PRO A 121 -16.47 9.09 1.64
CA PRO A 121 -16.15 8.21 2.76
C PRO A 121 -16.75 6.80 2.64
N GLU A 122 -17.94 6.70 2.05
CA GLU A 122 -18.67 5.46 1.78
C GLU A 122 -18.05 4.58 0.69
N LYS A 123 -17.23 5.13 -0.20
CA LYS A 123 -16.58 4.42 -1.31
C LYS A 123 -15.16 3.97 -0.97
N PHE A 124 -14.46 4.73 -0.14
CA PHE A 124 -13.04 4.49 0.13
C PHE A 124 -12.76 3.15 0.81
N GLN A 125 -13.56 2.74 1.80
CA GLN A 125 -13.37 1.43 2.43
C GLN A 125 -13.62 0.27 1.45
N PRO A 126 -14.75 0.21 0.71
CA PRO A 126 -14.94 -0.78 -0.34
C PRO A 126 -13.80 -0.84 -1.37
N HIS A 127 -13.23 0.32 -1.73
CA HIS A 127 -12.05 0.42 -2.60
C HIS A 127 -10.83 -0.28 -1.98
N VAL A 128 -10.45 0.08 -0.75
CA VAL A 128 -9.33 -0.55 -0.02
C VAL A 128 -9.52 -2.07 0.09
N GLU A 129 -10.74 -2.52 0.41
CA GLU A 129 -11.06 -3.94 0.49
C GLU A 129 -10.92 -4.67 -0.86
N ALA A 130 -11.31 -4.01 -1.97
CA ALA A 130 -11.16 -4.58 -3.30
C ALA A 130 -9.67 -4.75 -3.67
N CYS A 131 -8.85 -3.73 -3.41
CA CYS A 131 -7.40 -3.76 -3.61
C CYS A 131 -6.74 -4.89 -2.79
N LEU A 132 -7.15 -5.10 -1.54
CA LEU A 132 -6.63 -6.20 -0.71
C LEU A 132 -7.07 -7.58 -1.23
N ARG A 133 -8.34 -7.73 -1.64
CA ARG A 133 -8.86 -8.99 -2.20
C ARG A 133 -8.14 -9.40 -3.48
N ALA A 134 -7.61 -8.45 -4.24
CA ALA A 134 -6.85 -8.69 -5.46
C ALA A 134 -5.68 -9.68 -5.22
N PHE A 135 -5.02 -9.60 -4.06
CA PHE A 135 -3.91 -10.49 -3.69
C PHE A 135 -4.33 -11.87 -3.17
N ASP A 136 -5.61 -12.07 -2.87
CA ASP A 136 -6.15 -13.37 -2.42
C ASP A 136 -6.65 -14.22 -3.58
N LEU A 137 -6.85 -13.63 -4.77
CA LEU A 137 -7.33 -14.33 -5.96
C LEU A 137 -6.47 -15.56 -6.34
N PRO A 138 -5.13 -15.51 -6.31
CA PRO A 138 -4.31 -16.70 -6.55
C PRO A 138 -4.60 -17.85 -5.57
N LYS A 139 -4.82 -17.53 -4.29
CA LYS A 139 -5.18 -18.52 -3.25
C LYS A 139 -6.56 -19.13 -3.50
N ARG A 140 -7.42 -18.46 -4.27
CA ARG A 140 -8.74 -18.93 -4.73
C ARG A 140 -8.70 -19.68 -6.06
N GLY A 141 -7.51 -19.94 -6.60
CA GLY A 141 -7.32 -20.68 -7.84
C GLY A 141 -7.43 -19.83 -9.12
N VAL A 142 -7.44 -18.50 -9.02
CA VAL A 142 -7.39 -17.62 -10.20
C VAL A 142 -5.97 -17.64 -10.76
N ALA A 143 -5.84 -17.99 -12.05
CA ALA A 143 -4.54 -18.08 -12.69
C ALA A 143 -3.90 -16.68 -12.83
N PRO A 144 -2.57 -16.55 -12.66
CA PRO A 144 -1.90 -15.25 -12.77
C PRO A 144 -2.23 -14.50 -14.07
N SER A 145 -2.24 -15.17 -15.21
CA SER A 145 -2.56 -14.58 -16.52
C SER A 145 -3.97 -13.99 -16.63
N THR A 146 -4.88 -14.37 -15.71
CA THR A 146 -6.26 -13.86 -15.68
C THR A 146 -6.45 -12.71 -14.70
N LEU A 147 -5.51 -12.49 -13.78
CA LEU A 147 -5.60 -11.45 -12.75
C LEU A 147 -5.85 -10.06 -13.36
N PRO A 148 -5.14 -9.59 -14.41
CA PRO A 148 -5.39 -8.26 -15.00
C PRO A 148 -6.82 -8.04 -15.52
N SER A 149 -7.57 -9.11 -15.74
CA SER A 149 -8.96 -9.03 -16.19
C SER A 149 -9.99 -9.02 -15.06
N THR A 150 -9.59 -9.29 -13.82
CA THR A 150 -10.51 -9.31 -12.67
C THR A 150 -10.82 -7.88 -12.20
N PRO A 151 -12.05 -7.64 -11.67
CA PRO A 151 -12.40 -6.33 -11.14
C PRO A 151 -11.45 -5.84 -10.04
N GLU A 152 -11.06 -6.72 -9.12
CA GLU A 152 -10.19 -6.37 -7.99
C GLU A 152 -8.78 -5.96 -8.44
N TRP A 153 -8.22 -6.63 -9.45
CA TRP A 153 -6.90 -6.27 -9.95
C TRP A 153 -6.94 -4.97 -10.77
N ARG A 154 -8.01 -4.76 -11.55
CA ARG A 154 -8.22 -3.49 -12.26
C ARG A 154 -8.34 -2.32 -11.29
N GLU A 155 -9.05 -2.50 -10.19
CA GLU A 155 -9.16 -1.49 -9.13
C GLU A 155 -7.80 -1.18 -8.49
N LEU A 156 -7.01 -2.23 -8.19
CA LEU A 156 -5.68 -2.10 -7.63
C LEU A 156 -4.72 -1.33 -8.56
N LEU A 157 -4.78 -1.61 -9.86
CA LEU A 157 -3.89 -1.00 -10.86
C LEU A 157 -4.34 0.42 -11.25
N SER A 158 -5.64 0.67 -11.37
CA SER A 158 -6.17 1.96 -11.82
C SER A 158 -5.86 3.09 -10.85
N GLN A 159 -5.84 2.83 -9.54
CA GLN A 159 -5.50 3.85 -8.53
C GLN A 159 -4.04 4.30 -8.56
N VAL A 160 -3.16 3.57 -9.24
CA VAL A 160 -1.78 3.98 -9.53
C VAL A 160 -1.55 4.23 -11.03
N GLU A 161 -2.62 4.39 -11.80
CA GLU A 161 -2.58 4.69 -13.24
C GLU A 161 -1.90 3.62 -14.12
N ILE A 162 -1.82 2.37 -13.64
CA ILE A 162 -1.34 1.25 -14.46
C ILE A 162 -2.50 0.73 -15.32
N ASP A 163 -2.32 0.71 -16.64
CA ASP A 163 -3.28 0.12 -17.57
C ASP A 163 -3.20 -1.40 -17.48
N ALA A 164 -4.27 -2.06 -17.03
CA ALA A 164 -4.34 -3.51 -16.97
C ALA A 164 -4.22 -4.20 -18.36
N GLY A 165 -4.51 -3.48 -19.45
CA GLY A 165 -4.30 -3.93 -20.83
C GLY A 165 -2.87 -3.73 -21.34
N ASP A 166 -2.09 -2.86 -20.71
CA ASP A 166 -0.69 -2.56 -21.05
C ASP A 166 0.17 -2.35 -19.79
N ILE A 167 0.22 -3.39 -18.94
CA ILE A 167 1.01 -3.35 -17.69
C ILE A 167 2.48 -3.06 -18.03
N ALA A 168 2.99 -3.62 -19.12
CA ALA A 168 4.38 -3.46 -19.51
C ALA A 168 4.74 -2.03 -19.93
N GLY A 169 3.85 -1.33 -20.64
CA GLY A 169 4.06 0.04 -21.11
C GLY A 169 3.69 1.13 -20.10
N SER A 170 2.89 0.81 -19.07
CA SER A 170 2.39 1.79 -18.10
C SER A 170 3.01 1.71 -16.70
N THR A 171 3.72 0.62 -16.37
CA THR A 171 4.26 0.44 -15.00
C THR A 171 5.57 1.18 -14.79
N GLU A 172 5.59 2.07 -13.80
CA GLU A 172 6.79 2.75 -13.31
C GLU A 172 7.14 2.31 -11.87
N PRO A 173 8.42 2.33 -11.45
CA PRO A 173 8.83 1.87 -10.12
C PRO A 173 8.08 2.52 -8.95
N TYR A 174 7.81 3.83 -9.04
CA TYR A 174 7.14 4.58 -7.97
C TYR A 174 5.68 4.15 -7.77
N MET A 175 5.01 3.63 -8.81
CA MET A 175 3.64 3.11 -8.71
C MET A 175 3.59 1.81 -7.88
N LEU A 176 4.70 1.07 -7.87
CA LEU A 176 4.80 -0.18 -7.13
C LEU A 176 5.17 0.05 -5.68
N THR A 177 5.95 1.09 -5.39
CA THR A 177 6.66 1.20 -4.10
C THR A 177 6.60 2.55 -3.42
N GLY A 178 6.08 3.57 -4.11
CA GLY A 178 6.12 4.95 -3.66
C GLY A 178 7.50 5.58 -3.82
N SER A 179 7.67 6.68 -3.10
CA SER A 179 8.88 7.50 -3.05
C SER A 179 9.47 7.51 -1.63
N SER A 180 10.68 8.05 -1.47
CA SER A 180 11.30 8.38 -0.17
C SER A 180 11.61 7.17 0.73
N TRP A 181 12.43 6.25 0.21
CA TRP A 181 12.65 4.95 0.80
C TRP A 181 13.59 4.89 2.01
N VAL A 182 14.47 5.87 2.23
CA VAL A 182 15.47 5.84 3.32
C VAL A 182 15.93 7.25 3.77
N ARG A 183 15.03 8.27 3.83
CA ARG A 183 15.19 9.70 4.28
C ARG A 183 14.86 10.75 3.18
N PRO A 184 14.83 12.04 3.57
CA PRO A 184 13.63 12.79 3.90
C PRO A 184 12.74 13.01 2.67
N VAL A 185 11.45 13.09 2.90
CA VAL A 185 10.46 13.44 1.88
C VAL A 185 10.82 14.77 1.24
N THR A 186 11.08 14.75 -0.07
CA THR A 186 11.67 15.84 -0.88
C THR A 186 10.89 17.15 -0.88
N TRP A 187 9.68 17.18 -0.33
CA TRP A 187 8.87 18.40 -0.19
C TRP A 187 9.10 19.14 1.14
N LYS A 188 10.18 18.84 1.87
CA LYS A 188 10.72 19.67 2.97
C LYS A 188 11.76 20.70 2.49
N GLU A 189 11.91 20.92 1.17
CA GLU A 189 12.58 22.10 0.61
C GLU A 189 11.58 23.18 0.19
#